data_AF-A0AAJ1D442-F1
#
_entry.id   AF-A0AAJ1D442-F1
#
_cell.length_a   1.000
_cell.length_b   1.000
_cell.length_c   1.000
_cell.angle_alpha   90.00
_cell.angle_beta   90.00
_cell.angle_gamma   90.00
#
_symmetry.space_group_name_H-M   'P 1'
#
loop_
_entity.id
_entity.type
_entity.pdbx_description
1 polymer ?
#
loop_
_entity_poly.entity_id
_entity_poly.type
_entity_poly.pdbx_seq_one_letter_code
_entity_poly.pdbx_strand_id
1 'polypeptide(L)' 'MAGPVGFIKMNIEEPINEFCDKLVKEKGVLLLPSNIYFYEGQYFRMGFSRDNFDISLKKFEEYLIEKKYV' A
#
# COMPACT_ATOMS: atom_id res chain seq x y z
N MET A 1 -12.87 2.31 -19.94
CA MET A 1 -12.98 2.93 -18.59
C MET A 1 -12.23 2.04 -17.62
N ALA A 2 -11.30 2.57 -16.82
CA ALA A 2 -10.64 1.80 -15.76
C ALA A 2 -11.42 2.00 -14.45
N GLY A 3 -11.52 0.95 -13.63
CA GLY A 3 -12.14 1.05 -12.31
C GLY A 3 -11.27 1.88 -11.33
N PRO A 4 -11.83 2.30 -10.19
CA PRO A 4 -11.14 3.13 -9.20
C PRO A 4 -10.15 2.35 -8.32
N VAL A 5 -9.72 1.17 -8.76
CA VAL A 5 -8.87 0.25 -8.00
C VAL A 5 -7.66 -0.13 -8.84
N GLY A 6 -6.48 0.05 -8.27
CA GLY A 6 -5.20 -0.34 -8.87
C GLY A 6 -4.58 -1.52 -8.14
N PHE A 7 -3.86 -2.35 -8.88
CA PHE A 7 -2.96 -3.37 -8.32
C PHE A 7 -1.53 -2.98 -8.67
N ILE A 8 -0.84 -2.40 -7.69
CA ILE A 8 0.39 -1.64 -7.89
C ILE A 8 1.56 -2.52 -7.46
N LYS A 9 2.58 -2.61 -8.31
CA LYS A 9 3.85 -3.25 -7.95
C LYS A 9 4.67 -2.32 -7.06
N MET A 10 5.18 -2.84 -5.95
CA MET A 10 6.13 -2.15 -5.09
C MET A 10 7.53 -2.73 -5.30
N ASN A 11 8.52 -1.88 -5.55
CA ASN A 11 9.90 -2.30 -5.77
C ASN A 11 10.69 -2.18 -4.46
N ILE A 12 10.44 -3.10 -3.54
CA ILE A 12 11.11 -3.20 -2.24
C ILE A 12 11.67 -4.61 -2.04
N GLU A 13 12.71 -4.73 -1.21
CA GLU A 13 13.26 -6.03 -0.82
C GLU A 13 12.44 -6.71 0.27
N GLU A 14 11.76 -5.92 1.11
CA GLU A 14 10.88 -6.41 2.15
C GLU A 14 9.64 -7.10 1.54
N PRO A 15 9.16 -8.23 2.12
CA PRO A 15 7.90 -8.85 1.71
C PRO A 15 6.70 -7.90 1.85
N ILE A 16 5.90 -7.78 0.78
CA ILE A 16 4.79 -6.83 0.70
C ILE A 16 3.74 -7.02 1.80
N ASN A 17 3.56 -8.24 2.30
CA ASN A 17 2.69 -8.54 3.43
C ASN A 17 3.20 -7.89 4.73
N GLU A 18 4.50 -7.98 5.01
CA GLU A 18 5.10 -7.35 6.18
C GLU A 18 5.03 -5.82 6.09
N PHE A 19 5.30 -5.28 4.90
CA PHE A 19 5.15 -3.85 4.63
C PHE A 19 3.72 -3.37 4.92
N CYS A 20 2.71 -4.05 4.36
CA CYS A 20 1.30 -3.68 4.57
C CYS A 20 0.88 -3.78 6.05
N ASP A 21 1.35 -4.83 6.74
CA ASP A 21 1.09 -5.03 8.17
C ASP A 21 1.72 -3.95 9.05
N LYS A 22 2.94 -3.51 8.73
CA LYS A 22 3.61 -2.42 9.47
C LYS A 22 2.95 -1.07 9.18
N LEU A 23 2.62 -0.78 7.91
CA LEU A 23 1.96 0.46 7.50
C LEU A 23 0.61 0.65 8.23
N VAL A 24 -0.22 -0.39 8.31
CA VAL A 24 -1.51 -0.30 9.01
C VAL A 24 -1.32 -0.11 10.52
N LYS A 25 -0.33 -0.78 11.14
CA LYS A 25 -0.05 -0.65 12.58
C LYS A 25 0.52 0.72 12.95
N GLU A 26 1.41 1.27 12.12
CA GLU A 26 2.15 2.49 12.44
C GLU A 26 1.42 3.77 11.99
N LYS A 27 0.72 3.73 10.86
CA LYS A 27 0.07 4.92 10.28
C LYS A 27 -1.46 4.81 10.17
N GLY A 28 -2.02 3.61 10.38
CA GLY A 28 -3.45 3.36 10.21
C GLY A 28 -3.90 3.35 8.76
N VAL A 29 -2.98 3.10 7.81
CA VAL A 29 -3.29 2.98 6.37
C VAL A 29 -3.37 1.51 6.00
N LEU A 30 -4.56 1.05 5.60
CA LEU A 30 -4.79 -0.33 5.20
C LEU A 30 -4.61 -0.49 3.68
N LEU A 31 -3.57 -1.23 3.29
CA LEU A 31 -3.39 -1.75 1.94
C LEU A 31 -3.56 -3.27 1.96
N LEU A 32 -4.08 -3.83 0.86
CA LEU A 32 -4.26 -5.27 0.75
C LEU A 32 -3.14 -5.89 -0.09
N PRO A 33 -2.23 -6.67 0.51
CA PRO A 33 -1.10 -7.28 -0.19
C PRO A 33 -1.56 -8.37 -1.19
N SER A 34 -0.73 -8.65 -2.20
CA SER A 34 -0.99 -9.62 -3.27
C SER A 34 -1.32 -11.03 -2.80
N ASN A 35 -0.72 -11.45 -1.69
CA ASN A 35 -0.89 -12.78 -1.11
C ASN A 35 -2.35 -13.10 -0.73
N ILE A 36 -3.18 -12.12 -0.34
CA ILE A 36 -4.59 -12.36 -0.05
C ILE A 36 -5.40 -12.73 -1.30
N TYR A 37 -4.83 -12.45 -2.48
CA TYR A 37 -5.38 -12.81 -3.78
C TYR A 37 -4.69 -14.04 -4.38
N PHE A 38 -3.87 -14.77 -3.60
CA PHE A 38 -3.05 -15.88 -4.08
C PHE A 38 -2.18 -15.51 -5.28
N TYR A 39 -1.75 -14.24 -5.34
CA TYR A 39 -0.92 -13.71 -6.41
C TYR A 39 0.52 -13.55 -5.95
N GLU A 40 1.46 -14.04 -6.76
CA GLU A 40 2.89 -13.98 -6.44
C GLU A 40 3.50 -12.60 -6.72
N GLY A 41 4.49 -12.24 -5.92
CA GLY A 41 5.27 -11.01 -6.09
C GLY A 41 4.80 -9.83 -5.25
N GLN A 42 5.51 -8.72 -5.40
CA GLN A 42 5.40 -7.54 -4.53
C GLN A 42 4.33 -6.58 -5.06
N TYR A 43 3.06 -6.91 -4.86
CA TYR A 43 1.93 -6.06 -5.29
C TYR A 43 0.96 -5.80 -4.15
N PHE A 44 0.24 -4.68 -4.22
CA PHE A 44 -0.85 -4.38 -3.31
C PHE A 44 -2.02 -3.74 -4.05
N ARG A 45 -3.22 -3.91 -3.51
CA ARG A 45 -4.44 -3.28 -4.00
C ARG A 45 -4.65 -1.91 -3.34
N MET A 46 -4.86 -0.88 -4.15
CA MET A 46 -5.18 0.47 -3.70
C MET A 46 -6.51 0.93 -4.31
N GLY A 47 -7.37 1.53 -3.47
CA GLY A 47 -8.59 2.19 -3.93
C GLY A 47 -8.38 3.71 -4.01
N PHE A 48 -8.66 4.30 -5.16
CA PHE A 48 -8.44 5.73 -5.45
C PHE A 48 -9.67 6.61 -5.20
N SER A 49 -10.86 6.03 -4.96
CA SER A 49 -12.12 6.78 -4.80
C SER A 49 -12.64 6.79 -3.36
N ARG A 50 -11.74 6.78 -2.37
CA ARG A 50 -12.09 6.90 -0.95
C ARG A 50 -12.19 8.38 -0.57
N ASP A 51 -13.19 8.75 0.23
CA ASP A 51 -13.34 10.14 0.71
C ASP A 51 -12.13 10.65 1.49
N ASN A 52 -11.43 9.75 2.19
CA ASN A 52 -10.22 10.04 2.97
C ASN A 52 -8.92 9.68 2.24
N PHE A 53 -8.94 9.63 0.90
CA PHE A 53 -7.80 9.22 0.09
C PHE A 53 -6.61 10.18 0.27
N ASP A 54 -6.84 11.48 0.26
CA ASP A 54 -5.84 12.53 0.47
C ASP A 54 -5.08 12.37 1.80
N ILE A 55 -5.81 12.15 2.90
CA ILE A 55 -5.24 11.92 4.23
C ILE A 55 -4.42 10.63 4.25
N SER A 56 -4.95 9.57 3.63
CA SER A 56 -4.28 8.25 3.60
C SER A 56 -3.02 8.29 2.74
N LEU A 57 -3.06 9.02 1.62
CA LEU A 57 -1.92 9.21 0.72
C LEU A 57 -0.80 10.00 1.39
N LYS A 58 -1.13 11.06 2.13
CA LYS A 58 -0.13 11.82 2.89
C LYS A 58 0.55 10.95 3.95
N LYS A 59 -0.22 10.17 4.72
CA LYS A 59 0.34 9.23 5.71
C LYS A 59 1.21 8.14 5.07
N PHE A 60 0.83 7.70 3.89
CA PHE A 60 1.62 6.75 3.10
C PHE A 60 2.95 7.37 2.67
N GLU A 61 2.95 8.59 2.13
CA GLU A 61 4.16 9.34 1.77
C GLU A 61 5.08 9.56 2.99
N GLU A 62 4.52 10.00 4.12
CA GLU A 62 5.26 10.17 5.38
C GLU A 62 5.95 8.87 5.79
N TYR A 63 5.26 7.73 5.69
CA TYR A 63 5.84 6.42 6.00
C TYR A 63 7.02 6.07 5.07
N LEU A 64 6.86 6.31 3.77
CA LEU A 64 7.91 6.01 2.79
C LEU A 64 9.19 6.81 3.06
N ILE A 65 9.04 8.09 3.38
CA ILE A 65 10.16 8.98 3.72
C ILE A 65 10.81 8.57 5.04
N GLU A 66 10.02 8.33 6.10
CA GLU A 66 10.52 7.94 7.43
C GLU A 66 11.33 6.64 7.39
N LYS A 67 10.89 5.66 6.59
CA LYS A 67 11.55 4.36 6.43
C LYS A 67 12.60 4.34 5.32
N LYS A 68 12.80 5.44 4.61
CA LYS A 68 13.79 5.60 3.52
C LYS A 68 13.57 4.67 2.32
N TYR A 69 12.31 4.45 1.94
CA TYR A 69 11.98 3.77 0.68
C TYR A 69 12.08 4.70 -0.54
N VAL A 70 12.02 6.01 -0.32
CA VAL A 70 12.15 7.09 -1.31
C VAL A 70 13.05 8.20 -0.79
#